data_AF-A0A387GNK7-F1
#
_entry.id   AF-A0A387GNK7-F1
#
_cell.length_a   1.000
_cell.length_b   1.000
_cell.length_c   1.000
_cell.angle_alpha   90.00
_cell.angle_beta   90.00
_cell.angle_gamma   90.00
#
_symmetry.space_group_name_H-M   'P 1'
#
loop_
_entity.id
_entity.type
_entity.pdbx_description
1 polymer ?
#
loop_
_entity_poly.entity_id
_entity_poly.type
_entity_poly.pdbx_seq_one_letter_code
_entity_poly.pdbx_strand_id
1 'polypeptide(L)'
;MMFKTDNKMRAGLSALALMIGAAMPAAAFAQDASNAPADGGNDPNQPRLGWYKTCTKQDDADICIVQNLIMANNGQLVTAVGLISVDGKVNRKILQISVPTARLIPPGITMQVDGGKGQKLDYAVCLPDKCTAEVPVTDAMISSLKKGTDVTFTSINFRRAPNPIKISLTGFGAAFDGPAISDSKLAESQKSLQDSMQKKAEEARKKLEDAQKAAKQQ
;
A
#
# COMPACT_ATOMS: atom_id res chain seq x y z
N MET A 1 -28.93 -15.39 -71.79
CA MET A 1 -29.71 -14.77 -70.68
C MET A 1 -29.08 -13.41 -70.41
N MET A 2 -29.37 -12.41 -71.25
CA MET A 2 -30.41 -11.39 -71.07
C MET A 2 -30.17 -10.49 -69.85
N PHE A 3 -29.62 -9.31 -70.15
CA PHE A 3 -29.55 -8.11 -69.32
C PHE A 3 -30.94 -7.63 -68.89
N LYS A 4 -31.09 -7.14 -67.65
CA LYS A 4 -31.80 -5.87 -67.34
C LYS A 4 -31.72 -5.54 -65.85
N THR A 5 -31.21 -4.36 -65.48
CA THR A 5 -31.91 -3.47 -64.54
C THR A 5 -31.49 -2.03 -64.80
N ASP A 6 -32.51 -1.19 -64.90
CA ASP A 6 -32.51 0.13 -65.49
C ASP A 6 -31.90 1.26 -64.62
N ASN A 7 -31.31 2.21 -65.34
CA ASN A 7 -30.93 3.57 -64.98
C ASN A 7 -32.09 4.37 -64.35
N LYS A 8 -31.86 5.05 -63.21
CA LYS A 8 -32.36 6.42 -62.95
C LYS A 8 -31.44 7.20 -61.99
N MET A 9 -30.71 8.15 -62.56
CA MET A 9 -30.15 9.32 -61.86
C MET A 9 -31.26 10.13 -61.18
N ARG A 10 -31.00 10.59 -59.95
CA ARG A 10 -31.52 11.88 -59.47
C ARG A 10 -30.40 12.65 -58.79
N ALA A 11 -30.03 13.74 -59.44
CA ALA A 11 -29.18 14.78 -58.91
C ALA A 11 -29.89 15.51 -57.75
N GLY A 12 -29.10 15.90 -56.75
CA GLY A 12 -29.50 16.84 -55.71
C GLY A 12 -28.24 17.49 -55.15
N LEU A 13 -27.79 18.57 -55.80
CA LEU A 13 -26.90 19.56 -55.17
C LEU A 13 -27.72 20.33 -54.14
N SER A 14 -27.23 20.42 -52.90
CA SER A 14 -27.43 21.62 -52.07
C SER A 14 -26.39 21.71 -50.96
N ALA A 15 -25.92 22.95 -50.80
CA ALA A 15 -24.74 23.41 -50.11
C ALA A 15 -24.98 23.66 -48.60
N LEU A 16 -23.93 24.21 -47.96
CA LEU A 16 -23.79 24.72 -46.58
C LEU A 16 -23.46 23.65 -45.51
N ALA A 17 -22.45 23.80 -44.65
CA ALA A 17 -21.60 24.94 -44.31
C ALA A 17 -20.24 24.45 -43.79
N LEU A 18 -19.17 25.16 -44.15
CA LEU A 18 -17.85 25.07 -43.52
C LEU A 18 -17.96 25.56 -42.07
N MET A 19 -17.75 24.67 -41.09
CA MET A 19 -17.41 25.07 -39.73
C MET A 19 -15.90 24.88 -39.54
N ILE A 20 -15.24 26.01 -39.37
CA ILE A 20 -13.83 26.16 -39.03
C ILE A 20 -13.64 25.61 -37.60
N GLY A 21 -13.12 24.40 -37.49
CA GLY A 21 -12.66 23.83 -36.23
C GLY A 21 -11.22 24.24 -35.97
N ALA A 22 -11.01 25.34 -35.24
CA ALA A 22 -9.70 25.70 -34.71
C ALA A 22 -9.29 24.68 -33.64
N ALA A 23 -8.39 23.76 -34.01
CA ALA A 23 -7.78 22.80 -33.10
C ALA A 23 -6.49 23.38 -32.49
N MET A 24 -6.59 23.73 -31.20
CA MET A 24 -5.56 23.70 -30.13
C MET A 24 -4.23 24.48 -30.31
N PRO A 25 -3.70 25.07 -29.22
CA PRO A 25 -3.04 24.29 -28.17
C PRO A 25 -3.65 24.57 -26.79
N ALA A 26 -4.28 23.56 -26.19
CA ALA A 26 -4.39 23.52 -24.74
C ALA A 26 -2.98 23.33 -24.19
N ALA A 27 -2.50 24.29 -23.41
CA ALA A 27 -1.25 24.20 -22.68
C ALA A 27 -1.26 22.92 -21.84
N ALA A 28 -0.35 22.00 -22.17
CA ALA A 28 -0.02 20.86 -21.35
C ALA A 28 0.62 21.38 -20.05
N PHE A 29 -0.15 21.47 -18.98
CA PHE A 29 0.41 21.50 -17.63
C PHE A 29 0.84 20.09 -17.26
N ALA A 30 2.03 19.72 -17.70
CA ALA A 30 2.85 18.75 -16.98
C ALA A 30 3.52 19.52 -15.83
N GLN A 31 3.01 19.37 -14.61
CA GLN A 31 3.75 19.75 -13.40
C GLN A 31 3.65 18.63 -12.37
N ASP A 32 4.82 18.04 -12.14
CA ASP A 32 5.32 17.50 -10.88
C ASP A 32 4.50 16.43 -10.14
N ALA A 33 4.71 15.20 -10.60
CA ALA A 33 4.88 14.07 -9.70
C ALA A 33 6.27 14.15 -9.02
N SER A 34 6.39 14.91 -7.92
CA SER A 34 7.41 14.66 -6.89
C SER A 34 7.20 15.58 -5.69
N ASN A 35 6.53 15.04 -4.67
CA ASN A 35 6.75 15.25 -3.23
C ASN A 35 5.45 14.96 -2.47
N ALA A 36 5.18 13.68 -2.25
CA ALA A 36 4.32 13.28 -1.14
C ALA A 36 5.21 13.15 0.11
N PRO A 37 4.84 13.76 1.26
CA PRO A 37 5.56 13.56 2.50
C PRO A 37 5.51 12.09 2.89
N ALA A 38 6.66 11.52 3.23
CA ALA A 38 6.74 10.29 3.99
C ALA A 38 6.29 10.59 5.43
N ASP A 39 4.99 10.63 5.66
CA ASP A 39 4.41 10.49 6.99
C ASP A 39 3.16 9.63 6.86
N GLY A 40 3.35 8.32 7.05
CA GLY A 40 2.31 7.31 6.94
C GLY A 40 1.26 7.53 8.02
N GLY A 41 0.05 7.90 7.58
CA GLY A 41 -1.09 8.27 8.41
C GLY A 41 -1.29 7.44 9.68
N ASN A 42 -1.63 8.14 10.76
CA ASN A 42 -1.93 7.63 12.10
C ASN A 42 -3.32 6.99 12.24
N ASP A 43 -3.81 6.31 11.20
CA ASP A 43 -5.06 5.54 11.26
C ASP A 43 -4.73 4.06 11.52
N PRO A 44 -5.13 3.47 12.66
CA PRO A 44 -4.93 2.05 12.93
C PRO A 44 -5.68 1.11 11.96
N ASN A 45 -6.61 1.64 11.15
CA ASN A 45 -7.36 0.89 10.14
C ASN A 45 -6.86 1.13 8.70
N GLN A 46 -5.84 1.96 8.45
CA GLN A 46 -5.25 2.10 7.12
C GLN A 46 -3.94 1.33 6.99
N PRO A 47 -3.71 0.63 5.86
CA PRO A 47 -2.42 0.02 5.58
C PRO A 47 -1.35 1.11 5.57
N ARG A 48 -0.42 1.04 6.53
CA ARG A 48 0.73 1.94 6.54
C ARG A 48 1.58 1.66 5.31
N LEU A 49 1.84 2.71 4.54
CA LEU A 49 2.69 2.61 3.36
C LEU A 49 4.15 2.54 3.82
N GLY A 50 4.80 1.41 3.55
CA GLY A 50 6.24 1.22 3.80
C GLY A 50 6.57 0.34 5.01
N TRP A 51 7.85 0.30 5.35
CA TRP A 51 8.37 -0.53 6.45
C TRP A 51 8.19 0.15 7.79
N TYR A 52 7.70 -0.60 8.77
CA TYR A 52 7.57 -0.13 10.15
C TYR A 52 7.80 -1.26 11.16
N LYS A 53 8.17 -0.89 12.39
CA LYS A 53 8.35 -1.83 13.50
C LYS A 53 7.25 -1.65 14.54
N THR A 54 6.67 -2.74 14.99
CA THR A 54 5.79 -2.79 16.17
C THR A 54 6.38 -3.78 17.17
N CYS A 55 6.28 -3.51 18.47
CA CYS A 55 6.68 -4.45 19.51
C CYS A 55 5.58 -4.60 20.54
N THR A 56 5.32 -5.83 20.96
CA THR A 56 4.36 -6.17 21.99
C THR A 56 5.02 -7.11 22.98
N LYS A 57 4.80 -6.86 24.27
CA LYS A 57 5.22 -7.79 25.31
C LYS A 57 4.14 -8.86 25.49
N GLN A 58 4.51 -10.12 25.39
CA GLN A 58 3.64 -11.27 25.60
C GLN A 58 4.29 -12.21 26.60
N ASP A 59 3.67 -12.37 27.76
CA ASP A 59 4.22 -13.08 28.92
C ASP A 59 5.64 -12.57 29.27
N ASP A 60 6.63 -13.47 29.28
CA ASP A 60 8.04 -13.20 29.54
C ASP A 60 8.86 -12.92 28.24
N ALA A 61 8.20 -12.68 27.11
CA ALA A 61 8.85 -12.47 25.81
C ALA A 61 8.46 -11.13 25.16
N ASP A 62 9.45 -10.47 24.57
CA ASP A 62 9.24 -9.31 23.71
C ASP A 62 9.14 -9.78 22.26
N ILE A 63 8.01 -9.48 21.62
CA ILE A 63 7.73 -9.84 20.23
C ILE A 63 7.76 -8.56 19.40
N CYS A 64 8.75 -8.43 18.52
CA CYS A 64 8.90 -7.32 17.61
C CYS A 64 8.71 -7.78 16.16
N ILE A 65 7.95 -7.01 15.38
CA ILE A 65 7.66 -7.30 13.98
C ILE A 65 8.06 -6.09 13.15
N VAL A 66 9.00 -6.27 12.22
CA VAL A 66 9.31 -5.31 11.15
C VAL A 66 8.54 -5.76 9.91
N GLN A 67 7.59 -4.94 9.46
CA GLN A 67 6.60 -5.37 8.47
C GLN A 67 6.32 -4.34 7.39
N ASN A 68 5.84 -4.84 6.26
CA ASN A 68 5.33 -4.07 5.13
C ASN A 68 4.18 -4.84 4.48
N LEU A 69 3.07 -4.15 4.19
CA LEU A 69 1.85 -4.74 3.66
C LEU A 69 1.48 -4.08 2.34
N ILE A 70 1.24 -4.91 1.33
CA ILE A 70 0.75 -4.49 0.02
C ILE A 70 -0.70 -4.93 -0.09
N MET A 71 -1.60 -3.96 -0.24
CA MET A 71 -3.01 -4.18 -0.51
C MET A 71 -3.35 -3.76 -1.94
N ALA A 72 -4.33 -4.43 -2.54
CA ALA A 72 -4.94 -3.98 -3.77
C ALA A 72 -5.95 -2.85 -3.49
N ASN A 73 -6.35 -2.12 -4.53
CA ASN A 73 -7.29 -0.98 -4.41
C ASN A 73 -8.64 -1.37 -3.82
N ASN A 74 -9.02 -2.65 -3.89
CA ASN A 74 -10.24 -3.19 -3.30
C ASN A 74 -10.08 -3.64 -1.84
N GLY A 75 -8.93 -3.36 -1.21
CA GLY A 75 -8.62 -3.74 0.17
C GLY A 75 -8.13 -5.19 0.35
N GLN A 76 -8.01 -5.97 -0.73
CA GLN A 76 -7.52 -7.35 -0.64
C GLN A 76 -6.00 -7.38 -0.39
N LEU A 77 -5.55 -8.26 0.50
CA LEU A 77 -4.12 -8.51 0.71
C LEU A 77 -3.47 -9.05 -0.57
N VAL A 78 -2.44 -8.37 -1.05
CA VAL A 78 -1.57 -8.85 -2.15
C VAL A 78 -0.37 -9.58 -1.58
N THR A 79 0.27 -9.01 -0.57
CA THR A 79 1.39 -9.62 0.17
C THR A 79 1.57 -8.92 1.51
N ALA A 80 1.87 -9.69 2.56
CA ALA A 80 2.40 -9.15 3.81
C ALA A 80 3.76 -9.77 4.09
N VAL A 81 4.73 -8.95 4.46
CA VAL A 81 6.06 -9.36 4.86
C VAL A 81 6.25 -8.97 6.31
N GLY A 82 6.67 -9.92 7.15
CA GLY A 82 6.96 -9.67 8.56
C GLY A 82 8.23 -10.37 8.99
N LEU A 83 9.22 -9.61 9.45
CA LEU A 83 10.37 -10.15 10.17
C LEU A 83 10.04 -10.11 11.67
N ILE A 84 9.75 -11.29 12.23
CA ILE A 84 9.32 -11.47 13.60
C ILE A 84 10.54 -11.87 14.43
N SER A 85 10.85 -11.07 15.44
CA SER A 85 11.84 -11.38 16.48
C SER A 85 11.09 -11.63 17.78
N VAL A 86 11.40 -12.75 18.43
CA VAL A 86 10.93 -13.07 19.78
C VAL A 86 12.17 -13.16 20.65
N ASP A 87 12.24 -12.31 21.67
CA ASP A 87 13.33 -12.27 22.63
C ASP A 87 12.76 -12.61 24.02
N GLY A 88 13.25 -13.68 24.65
CA GLY A 88 12.69 -14.20 25.90
C GLY A 88 13.42 -15.46 26.36
N LYS A 89 12.69 -16.49 26.81
CA LYS A 89 13.30 -17.79 27.19
C LYS A 89 13.95 -18.50 26.00
N VAL A 90 13.37 -18.35 24.81
CA VAL A 90 13.92 -18.86 23.55
C VAL A 90 13.90 -17.74 22.55
N ASN A 91 15.10 -17.32 22.12
CA ASN A 91 15.23 -16.29 21.10
C ASN A 91 15.02 -16.91 19.72
N ARG A 92 14.14 -16.32 18.91
CA ARG A 92 13.91 -16.76 17.53
C ARG A 92 13.66 -15.58 16.61
N LYS A 93 14.13 -15.70 15.36
CA LYS A 93 13.86 -14.74 14.30
C LYS A 93 13.37 -15.46 13.05
N ILE A 94 12.18 -15.11 12.58
CA ILE A 94 11.53 -15.74 11.43
C ILE A 94 11.09 -14.65 10.46
N LEU A 95 11.34 -14.87 9.17
CA LEU A 95 10.76 -14.07 8.10
C LEU A 95 9.51 -14.79 7.61
N GLN A 96 8.37 -14.12 7.72
CA GLN A 96 7.07 -14.61 7.34
C GLN A 96 6.54 -13.83 6.13
N ILE A 97 6.19 -14.55 5.06
CA ILE A 97 5.61 -13.98 3.85
C ILE A 97 4.21 -14.56 3.66
N SER A 98 3.20 -13.70 3.70
CA SER A 98 1.81 -14.08 3.42
C SER A 98 1.42 -13.65 2.01
N VAL A 99 0.79 -14.55 1.25
CA VAL A 99 0.25 -14.30 -0.09
C VAL A 99 -1.19 -14.84 -0.18
N PRO A 100 -1.99 -14.42 -1.19
CA PRO A 100 -3.31 -15.01 -1.43
C PRO A 100 -3.27 -16.53 -1.57
N THR A 101 -4.43 -17.16 -1.40
CA THR A 101 -4.61 -18.60 -1.58
C THR A 101 -4.45 -19.05 -3.04
N ALA A 102 -4.74 -20.32 -3.31
CA ALA A 102 -4.62 -20.96 -4.62
C ALA A 102 -3.19 -20.91 -5.19
N ARG A 103 -2.20 -21.10 -4.31
CA ARG A 103 -0.77 -21.25 -4.65
C ARG A 103 -0.37 -22.72 -4.66
N LEU A 104 0.58 -23.06 -5.53
CA LEU A 104 1.21 -24.37 -5.51
C LEU A 104 2.17 -24.45 -4.33
N ILE A 105 1.96 -25.43 -3.47
CA ILE A 105 2.74 -25.60 -2.25
C ILE A 105 4.19 -26.03 -2.52
N PRO A 106 4.46 -27.07 -3.36
CA PRO A 106 5.83 -27.58 -3.50
C PRO A 106 6.87 -26.56 -4.00
N PRO A 107 6.56 -25.64 -4.94
CA PRO A 107 7.49 -24.58 -5.35
C PRO A 107 7.79 -23.53 -4.27
N GLY A 108 6.91 -23.34 -3.28
CA GLY A 108 7.05 -22.29 -2.27
C GLY A 108 7.00 -20.87 -2.84
N ILE A 109 7.61 -19.94 -2.12
CA ILE A 109 7.85 -18.56 -2.56
C ILE A 109 9.34 -18.39 -2.83
N THR A 110 9.71 -17.80 -3.96
CA THR A 110 11.10 -17.40 -4.21
C THR A 110 11.30 -15.94 -3.80
N MET A 111 12.23 -15.69 -2.89
CA MET A 111 12.67 -14.35 -2.49
C MET A 111 13.96 -13.97 -3.23
N GLN A 112 14.00 -12.78 -3.82
CA GLN A 112 15.18 -12.23 -4.52
C GLN A 112 15.40 -10.78 -4.12
N VAL A 113 16.60 -10.42 -3.67
CA VAL A 113 16.99 -9.02 -3.45
C VAL A 113 17.73 -8.54 -4.69
N ASP A 114 17.29 -7.42 -5.27
CA ASP A 114 17.89 -6.76 -6.45
C ASP A 114 18.17 -7.69 -7.64
N GLY A 115 17.32 -8.71 -7.86
CA GLY A 115 17.50 -9.68 -8.94
C GLY A 115 18.64 -10.68 -8.73
N GLY A 116 19.23 -10.74 -7.52
CA GLY A 116 20.24 -11.70 -7.14
C GLY A 116 19.73 -13.16 -7.05
N LYS A 117 20.55 -14.03 -6.45
CA LYS A 117 20.20 -15.45 -6.28
C LYS A 117 18.90 -15.60 -5.49
N GLY A 118 17.95 -16.34 -6.06
CA GLY A 118 16.69 -16.64 -5.41
C GLY A 118 16.84 -17.60 -4.23
N GLN A 119 16.19 -17.27 -3.12
CA GLN A 119 16.03 -18.15 -1.98
C GLN A 119 14.61 -18.69 -1.95
N LYS A 120 14.46 -20.01 -1.91
CA LYS A 120 13.17 -20.66 -1.73
C LYS A 120 12.72 -20.56 -0.27
N LEU A 121 11.47 -20.15 -0.06
CA LEU A 121 10.77 -20.12 1.22
C LEU A 121 9.62 -21.13 1.13
N ASP A 122 9.63 -22.14 2.01
CA ASP A 122 8.58 -23.16 2.03
C ASP A 122 7.34 -22.64 2.76
N TYR A 123 6.16 -23.05 2.29
CA TYR A 123 4.91 -22.73 2.97
C TYR A 123 4.84 -23.49 4.30
N ALA A 124 4.67 -22.74 5.39
CA ALA A 124 4.38 -23.30 6.70
C ALA A 124 2.91 -23.73 6.81
N VAL A 125 1.99 -22.90 6.27
CA VAL A 125 0.55 -23.17 6.31
C VAL A 125 -0.18 -22.45 5.17
N CYS A 126 -1.23 -23.08 4.64
CA CYS A 126 -2.20 -22.44 3.76
C CYS A 126 -3.60 -22.56 4.37
N LEU A 127 -4.16 -21.43 4.77
CA LEU A 127 -5.52 -21.28 5.29
C LEU A 127 -6.44 -20.73 4.19
N PRO A 128 -7.78 -20.74 4.38
CA PRO A 128 -8.72 -20.24 3.38
C PRO A 128 -8.55 -18.76 2.99
N ASP A 129 -7.96 -17.95 3.85
CA ASP A 129 -7.71 -16.53 3.63
C ASP A 129 -6.33 -16.25 2.99
N LYS A 130 -5.29 -17.02 3.36
CA LYS A 130 -3.91 -16.81 2.88
C LYS A 130 -3.02 -18.04 2.99
N CYS A 131 -1.94 -18.03 2.21
CA CYS A 131 -0.82 -18.94 2.35
C CYS A 131 0.38 -18.21 2.94
N THR A 132 1.02 -18.82 3.93
CA THR A 132 2.14 -18.25 4.71
C THR A 132 3.39 -19.11 4.52
N ALA A 133 4.47 -18.50 4.05
CA ALA A 133 5.81 -19.09 4.03
C ALA A 133 6.66 -18.53 5.16
N GLU A 134 7.51 -19.38 5.73
CA GLU A 134 8.38 -19.01 6.85
C GLU A 134 9.80 -19.49 6.60
N VAL A 135 10.78 -18.71 7.05
CA VAL A 135 12.18 -19.12 7.06
C VAL A 135 12.90 -18.53 8.27
N PRO A 136 13.81 -19.29 8.91
CA PRO A 136 14.72 -18.73 9.90
C PRO A 136 15.52 -17.57 9.30
N VAL A 137 15.59 -16.45 10.01
CA VAL A 137 16.33 -15.28 9.57
C VAL A 137 17.80 -15.47 9.86
N THR A 138 18.65 -15.15 8.88
CA THR A 138 20.10 -15.13 9.05
C THR A 138 20.62 -13.69 9.00
N ASP A 139 21.79 -13.45 9.60
CA ASP A 139 22.43 -12.13 9.55
C ASP A 139 22.77 -11.70 8.12
N ALA A 140 23.12 -12.67 7.25
CA ALA A 140 23.34 -12.42 5.83
C ALA A 140 22.06 -11.95 5.13
N MET A 141 20.90 -12.54 5.46
CA MET A 141 19.61 -12.10 4.94
C MET A 141 19.28 -10.68 5.39
N ILE A 142 19.45 -10.37 6.69
CA ILE A 142 19.23 -9.01 7.21
C ILE A 142 20.16 -8.02 6.52
N SER A 143 21.46 -8.34 6.41
CA SER A 143 22.41 -7.46 5.73
C SER A 143 22.05 -7.25 4.26
N SER A 144 21.52 -8.27 3.58
CA SER A 144 21.06 -8.16 2.19
C SER A 144 19.86 -7.22 2.09
N LEU A 145 18.85 -7.41 2.94
CA LEU A 145 17.65 -6.56 2.97
C LEU A 145 17.96 -5.10 3.36
N LYS A 146 18.93 -4.86 4.25
CA LYS A 146 19.33 -3.50 4.64
C LYS A 146 20.09 -2.74 3.55
N LYS A 147 20.84 -3.46 2.71
CA LYS A 147 21.66 -2.88 1.63
C LYS A 147 20.92 -2.81 0.30
N GLY A 148 19.92 -3.67 0.12
CA GLY A 148 19.19 -3.79 -1.14
C GLY A 148 18.24 -2.63 -1.41
N THR A 149 17.86 -2.49 -2.67
CA THR A 149 16.89 -1.47 -3.11
C THR A 149 15.49 -2.03 -3.14
N ASP A 150 15.35 -3.26 -3.64
CA ASP A 150 14.08 -3.95 -3.80
C ASP A 150 14.19 -5.43 -3.45
N VAL A 151 13.11 -5.98 -2.91
CA VAL A 151 12.90 -7.42 -2.75
C VAL A 151 11.72 -7.87 -3.60
N THR A 152 11.89 -8.94 -4.35
CA THR A 152 10.84 -9.59 -5.14
C THR A 152 10.47 -10.92 -4.52
N PHE A 153 9.19 -11.09 -4.20
CA PHE A 153 8.61 -12.35 -3.76
C PHE A 153 7.79 -12.95 -4.90
N THR A 154 8.21 -14.11 -5.41
CA THR A 154 7.52 -14.79 -6.51
C THR A 154 6.85 -16.06 -6.01
N SER A 155 5.52 -16.06 -6.02
CA SER A 155 4.70 -17.26 -5.76
C SER A 155 4.20 -17.85 -7.07
N ILE A 156 3.83 -19.13 -7.08
CA ILE A 156 3.26 -19.78 -8.27
C ILE A 156 1.80 -20.16 -7.99
N ASN A 157 0.87 -19.73 -8.84
CA ASN A 157 -0.54 -20.06 -8.67
C ASN A 157 -0.88 -21.48 -9.17
N PHE A 158 -2.11 -21.95 -8.91
CA PHE A 158 -2.58 -23.27 -9.32
C PHE A 158 -2.54 -23.53 -10.84
N ARG A 159 -2.50 -22.47 -11.67
CA ARG A 159 -2.33 -22.54 -13.13
C ARG A 159 -0.85 -22.59 -13.55
N ARG A 160 0.07 -22.76 -12.60
CA ARG A 160 1.53 -22.75 -12.79
C ARG A 160 2.07 -21.41 -13.31
N ALA A 161 1.32 -20.32 -13.16
CA ALA A 161 1.78 -18.99 -13.54
C ALA A 161 2.52 -18.32 -12.37
N PRO A 162 3.71 -17.73 -12.60
CA PRO A 162 4.42 -16.97 -11.59
C PRO A 162 3.71 -15.65 -11.29
N ASN A 163 3.78 -15.20 -10.05
CA ASN A 163 3.23 -13.95 -9.56
C ASN A 163 4.31 -13.20 -8.76
N PRO A 164 5.17 -12.40 -9.44
CA PRO A 164 6.22 -11.62 -8.81
C PRO A 164 5.64 -10.36 -8.17
N ILE A 165 5.89 -10.17 -6.87
CA ILE A 165 5.54 -8.97 -6.12
C ILE A 165 6.82 -8.27 -5.70
N LYS A 166 7.07 -7.09 -6.27
CA LYS A 166 8.22 -6.24 -5.98
C LYS A 166 7.88 -5.27 -4.85
N ILE A 167 8.73 -5.21 -3.83
CA ILE A 167 8.59 -4.34 -2.66
C ILE A 167 9.88 -3.55 -2.49
N SER A 168 9.79 -2.23 -2.38
CA SER A 168 10.96 -1.41 -2.08
C SER A 168 11.47 -1.69 -0.66
N LEU A 169 12.79 -1.78 -0.51
CA LEU A 169 13.49 -1.89 0.77
C LEU A 169 13.80 -0.52 1.39
N THR A 170 13.38 0.57 0.75
CA THR A 170 13.49 1.92 1.31
C THR A 170 12.84 1.97 2.69
N GLY A 171 13.62 2.38 3.70
CA GLY A 171 13.17 2.45 5.09
C GLY A 171 13.24 1.14 5.88
N PHE A 172 13.55 0.00 5.25
CA PHE A 172 13.68 -1.29 5.96
C PHE A 172 14.73 -1.24 7.07
N GLY A 173 15.94 -0.76 6.76
CA GLY A 173 17.02 -0.67 7.74
C GLY A 173 16.67 0.24 8.92
N ALA A 174 16.06 1.40 8.64
CA ALA A 174 15.63 2.34 9.66
C ALA A 174 14.51 1.74 10.55
N ALA A 175 13.55 1.03 9.97
CA ALA A 175 12.53 0.32 10.74
C ALA A 175 13.15 -0.83 11.56
N PHE A 176 14.10 -1.57 10.98
CA PHE A 176 14.74 -2.71 11.62
C PHE A 176 15.67 -2.33 12.78
N ASP A 177 16.42 -1.23 12.67
CA ASP A 177 17.31 -0.77 13.75
C ASP A 177 16.61 0.22 14.70
N GLY A 178 15.61 0.94 14.20
CA GLY A 178 14.95 2.03 14.92
C GLY A 178 13.96 1.56 16.00
N PRO A 179 13.43 2.50 16.79
CA PRO A 179 12.42 2.19 17.80
C PRO A 179 11.15 1.64 17.15
N ALA A 180 10.41 0.82 17.89
CA ALA A 180 9.05 0.50 17.49
C ALA A 180 8.21 1.78 17.42
N ILE A 181 7.31 1.84 16.44
CA ILE A 181 6.25 2.83 16.44
C ILE A 181 5.35 2.46 17.62
N SER A 182 5.34 3.30 18.65
CA SER A 182 4.53 3.07 19.83
C SER A 182 3.10 3.55 19.58
N ASP A 183 2.14 2.82 20.14
CA ASP A 183 0.77 3.30 20.29
C ASP A 183 0.69 4.63 21.06
N SER A 184 1.72 4.95 21.87
CA SER A 184 1.77 6.19 22.66
C SER A 184 1.86 7.46 21.80
N LYS A 185 2.56 7.44 20.66
CA LYS A 185 2.58 8.59 19.73
C LYS A 185 1.24 8.77 19.02
N LEU A 186 0.51 7.68 18.80
CA LEU A 186 -0.85 7.72 18.26
C LEU A 186 -1.83 8.26 19.29
N ALA A 187 -1.73 7.82 20.55
CA ALA A 187 -2.56 8.28 21.65
C ALA A 187 -2.31 9.77 21.97
N GLU A 188 -1.06 10.24 21.98
CA GLU A 188 -0.72 11.66 22.13
C GLU A 188 -1.22 12.50 20.96
N SER A 189 -1.05 12.01 19.72
CA SER A 189 -1.58 12.66 18.53
C SER A 189 -3.10 12.75 18.59
N GLN A 190 -3.79 11.66 18.93
CA GLN A 190 -5.25 11.60 19.07
C GLN A 190 -5.77 12.51 20.19
N LYS A 191 -5.06 12.62 21.30
CA LYS A 191 -5.41 13.53 22.40
C LYS A 191 -5.25 14.99 21.97
N SER A 192 -4.12 15.35 21.34
CA SER A 192 -3.88 16.71 20.86
C SER A 192 -4.91 17.16 19.80
N LEU A 193 -5.34 16.24 18.94
CA LEU A 193 -6.39 16.50 17.96
C LEU A 193 -7.74 16.73 18.64
N GLN A 194 -8.13 15.91 19.62
CA GLN A 194 -9.37 16.09 20.40
C GLN A 194 -9.40 17.42 21.15
N ASP A 195 -8.30 17.78 21.82
CA ASP A 195 -8.18 19.04 22.55
C ASP A 195 -8.31 20.24 21.59
N SER A 196 -7.70 20.16 20.40
CA SER A 196 -7.80 21.20 19.38
C SER A 196 -9.21 21.36 18.80
N MET A 197 -9.96 20.25 18.65
CA MET A 197 -11.34 20.25 18.16
C MET A 197 -12.31 20.81 19.20
N GLN A 198 -12.15 20.46 20.47
CA GLN A 198 -12.94 21.03 21.57
C GLN A 198 -12.73 22.54 21.70
N LYS A 199 -11.47 23.00 21.65
CA LYS A 199 -11.16 24.42 21.74
C LYS A 199 -11.81 25.23 20.61
N LYS A 200 -11.73 24.73 19.37
CA LYS A 200 -12.39 25.36 18.21
C LYS A 200 -13.92 25.37 18.33
N ALA A 201 -14.51 24.31 18.87
CA ALA A 201 -15.96 24.24 19.09
C ALA A 201 -16.43 25.25 20.15
N GLU A 202 -15.68 25.43 21.24
CA GLU A 202 -15.99 26.43 22.26
C GLU A 202 -15.83 27.86 21.72
N GLU A 203 -14.77 28.14 20.97
CA GLU A 203 -14.55 29.44 20.31
C GLU A 203 -15.66 29.77 19.30
N ALA A 204 -16.09 28.78 18.50
CA ALA A 204 -17.19 28.95 17.57
C ALA A 204 -18.52 29.19 18.30
N ARG A 205 -18.77 28.47 19.40
CA ARG A 205 -19.97 28.65 20.23
C ARG A 205 -20.01 30.05 20.85
N LYS A 206 -18.91 30.54 21.42
CA LYS A 206 -18.82 31.92 21.95
C LYS A 206 -19.11 32.95 20.87
N LYS A 207 -18.50 32.81 19.69
CA LYS A 207 -18.78 33.72 18.56
C LYS A 207 -20.25 33.72 18.14
N LEU A 208 -20.90 32.56 18.14
CA LEU A 208 -22.33 32.45 17.82
C LEU A 208 -23.21 33.07 18.92
N GLU A 209 -22.88 32.85 20.20
CA GLU A 209 -23.58 33.46 21.33
C GLU A 209 -23.44 35.00 21.31
N ASP A 210 -22.26 35.52 21.01
CA ASP A 210 -21.99 36.95 20.89
C ASP A 210 -22.71 37.55 19.67
N ALA A 211 -22.72 36.87 18.52
CA ALA A 211 -23.48 37.28 17.35
C ALA A 211 -24.99 37.28 17.60
N GLN A 212 -25.52 36.29 18.35
CA GLN A 212 -26.92 36.23 18.74
C GLN A 212 -27.31 37.33 19.73
N LYS A 213 -26.42 37.70 20.67
CA LYS A 213 -26.63 38.82 21.59
C LYS A 213 -26.63 40.15 20.85
N ALA A 214 -25.68 40.36 19.93
CA ALA A 214 -25.62 41.56 19.10
C ALA A 214 -26.86 41.71 18.21
N ALA A 215 -27.37 40.61 17.64
CA ALA A 215 -28.58 40.60 16.81
C ALA A 215 -29.89 40.83 17.60
N LYS A 216 -29.91 40.60 18.91
CA LYS A 216 -31.08 40.87 19.78
C LYS A 216 -31.10 42.29 20.36
N GLN A 217 -30.02 43.05 20.19
CA GLN A 217 -29.87 44.43 20.66
C GLN A 217 -30.12 45.47 19.54
N GLN A 218 -30.45 45.00 18.34
CA GLN A 218 -30.98 45.79 17.21
C GLN A 218 -32.47 45.53 17.07
#